data_AF-A0A7I7UL17-F1
#
_entry.id   AF-A0A7I7UL17-F1
#
_cell.length_a   1.000
_cell.length_b   1.000
_cell.length_c   1.000
_cell.angle_alpha   90.00
_cell.angle_beta   90.00
_cell.angle_gamma   90.00
#
_symmetry.space_group_name_H-M   'P 1'
#
loop_
_entity.id
_entity.type
_entity.pdbx_description
1 polymer ?
#
loop_
_entity_poly.entity_id
_entity_poly.type
_entity_poly.pdbx_seq_one_letter_code
_entity_poly.pdbx_strand_id
1 'polypeptide(L)'
;MLSRRTRSGRGTTVAAAVGIGLVGLSLAAPVGARPSDPGVVNYAVLPKGSVGNIVGTTMRFEWTYSDPFQSFYVDNPACNNWADIGLPDVYADPDLASFNGAVTQTAPDDQSHFVKQAVGVYATNDAAERAFRRVVDRTVGCNGQTTAMHLDNLTTQVWTFTGGPATATEADWVKQEAGTDRRCFNTTRKRENVLLQAKVCQSGNAGPAVNVLAGAMQNTLGQ
;
A
#
# COMPACT_ATOMS: atom_id res chain seq x y z
N MET A 1 54.18 6.45 -82.99
CA MET A 1 54.03 7.54 -83.99
C MET A 1 52.68 8.21 -83.76
N LEU A 2 52.68 9.54 -83.91
CA LEU A 2 51.65 10.55 -83.63
C LEU A 2 50.18 10.13 -83.77
N SER A 3 49.32 10.59 -82.85
CA SER A 3 48.40 11.70 -83.18
C SER A 3 47.74 12.32 -81.94
N ARG A 4 47.86 13.65 -81.86
CA ARG A 4 47.30 14.56 -80.85
C ARG A 4 45.81 14.78 -81.06
N ARG A 5 45.06 15.02 -79.98
CA ARG A 5 44.12 16.16 -79.91
C ARG A 5 44.00 16.69 -78.48
N THR A 6 44.51 17.91 -78.32
CA THR A 6 44.30 18.85 -77.21
C THR A 6 42.91 19.46 -77.25
N ARG A 7 42.25 19.64 -76.09
CA ARG A 7 41.74 20.96 -75.68
C ARG A 7 41.43 21.04 -74.19
N SER A 8 41.98 22.10 -73.61
CA SER A 8 41.86 22.61 -72.24
C SER A 8 40.53 23.35 -72.04
N GLY A 9 39.89 23.13 -70.89
CA GLY A 9 38.78 23.95 -70.37
C GLY A 9 38.96 24.13 -68.86
N ARG A 10 39.08 25.40 -68.44
CA ARG A 10 39.35 25.85 -67.07
C ARG A 10 38.16 25.63 -66.13
N GLY A 11 38.47 25.10 -64.94
CA GLY A 11 38.14 25.63 -63.62
C GLY A 11 36.68 25.91 -63.25
N THR A 12 36.18 25.14 -62.27
CA THR A 12 35.41 25.69 -61.14
C THR A 12 35.57 24.76 -59.93
N THR A 13 36.26 25.23 -58.90
CA THR A 13 36.24 24.67 -57.54
C THR A 13 34.86 24.89 -56.92
N VAL A 14 34.19 23.80 -56.53
CA VAL A 14 33.06 23.83 -55.59
C VAL A 14 33.38 22.84 -54.47
N ALA A 15 33.61 23.38 -53.29
CA ALA A 15 33.69 22.66 -52.03
C ALA A 15 32.28 22.39 -51.47
N ALA A 16 32.22 21.55 -50.43
CA ALA A 16 31.06 21.15 -49.60
C ALA A 16 30.37 19.84 -50.06
N ALA A 17 30.04 18.88 -49.19
CA ALA A 17 30.14 18.77 -47.74
C ALA A 17 30.19 17.28 -47.35
N VAL A 18 30.97 16.92 -46.34
CA VAL A 18 30.91 15.62 -45.67
C VAL A 18 29.71 15.66 -44.72
N GLY A 19 28.62 14.98 -45.08
CA GLY A 19 27.47 14.77 -44.21
C GLY A 19 27.74 13.60 -43.26
N ILE A 20 28.06 13.91 -42.00
CA ILE A 20 28.06 12.93 -40.91
C ILE A 20 26.60 12.67 -40.53
N GLY A 21 26.08 11.50 -40.89
CA GLY A 21 24.77 11.03 -40.47
C GLY A 21 24.80 10.67 -38.98
N LEU A 22 24.24 11.54 -38.14
CA LEU A 22 23.93 11.23 -36.75
C LEU A 22 22.72 10.29 -36.73
N VAL A 23 22.98 9.01 -36.48
CA VAL A 23 21.94 8.03 -36.12
C VAL A 23 21.42 8.40 -34.73
N GLY A 24 20.26 9.06 -34.68
CA GLY A 24 19.57 9.38 -33.44
C GLY A 24 19.05 8.11 -32.78
N LEU A 25 19.79 7.60 -31.79
CA LEU A 25 19.26 6.63 -30.82
C LEU A 25 18.22 7.35 -29.96
N SER A 26 16.94 7.16 -30.27
CA SER A 26 15.84 7.54 -29.38
C SER A 26 15.91 6.65 -28.14
N LEU A 27 16.57 7.14 -27.10
CA LEU A 27 16.44 6.63 -25.73
C LEU A 27 14.97 6.75 -25.33
N ALA A 28 14.24 5.64 -25.41
CA ALA A 28 12.93 5.55 -24.78
C ALA A 28 13.14 5.75 -23.28
N ALA A 29 12.75 6.92 -22.76
CA ALA A 29 12.69 7.13 -21.32
C ALA A 29 11.80 6.03 -20.73
N PRO A 30 12.19 5.39 -19.62
CA PRO A 30 11.31 4.45 -18.96
C PRO A 30 10.01 5.21 -18.64
N VAL A 31 8.88 4.66 -19.09
CA VAL A 31 7.57 5.14 -18.67
C VAL A 31 7.51 4.89 -17.17
N GLY A 32 7.83 5.92 -16.38
CA GLY A 32 7.54 5.92 -14.96
C GLY A 32 6.05 5.70 -14.81
N ALA A 33 5.66 4.68 -14.05
CA ALA A 33 4.28 4.48 -13.69
C ALA A 33 3.74 5.78 -13.07
N ARG A 34 2.57 6.21 -13.54
CA ARG A 34 1.97 7.47 -13.10
C ARG A 34 1.43 7.27 -11.69
N PRO A 35 1.65 8.23 -10.77
CA PRO A 35 1.03 8.19 -9.46
C PRO A 35 -0.47 7.94 -9.56
N SER A 36 -1.01 7.19 -8.61
CA SER A 36 -2.44 6.89 -8.57
C SER A 36 -3.24 8.16 -8.33
N ASP A 37 -4.33 8.35 -9.10
CA ASP A 37 -5.24 9.48 -8.92
C ASP A 37 -5.96 9.40 -7.56
N PRO A 38 -6.18 10.51 -6.83
CA PRO A 38 -6.83 10.47 -5.52
C PRO A 38 -8.20 9.76 -5.49
N GLY A 39 -8.94 9.71 -6.60
CA GLY A 39 -10.24 9.05 -6.69
C GLY A 39 -10.20 7.51 -6.56
N VAL A 40 -9.03 6.86 -6.71
CA VAL A 40 -8.94 5.39 -6.71
C VAL A 40 -9.27 4.75 -5.36
N VAL A 41 -9.15 5.49 -4.25
CA VAL A 41 -9.41 4.97 -2.89
C VAL A 41 -10.84 4.44 -2.73
N ASN A 42 -11.80 5.01 -3.47
CA ASN A 42 -13.21 4.61 -3.39
C ASN A 42 -13.49 3.23 -3.99
N TYR A 43 -12.60 2.74 -4.85
CA TYR A 43 -12.72 1.42 -5.48
C TYR A 43 -11.78 0.39 -4.86
N ALA A 44 -10.76 0.86 -4.14
CA ALA A 44 -9.74 0.02 -3.51
C ALA A 44 -10.21 -0.64 -2.20
N VAL A 45 -11.32 -0.16 -1.62
CA VAL A 45 -11.98 -0.79 -0.49
C VAL A 45 -13.07 -1.72 -1.01
N LEU A 46 -12.93 -3.03 -0.74
CA LEU A 46 -13.88 -4.02 -1.22
C LEU A 46 -15.19 -3.97 -0.43
N PRO A 47 -16.35 -4.14 -1.10
CA PRO A 47 -17.63 -4.23 -0.42
C PRO A 47 -17.75 -5.52 0.39
N LYS A 48 -18.58 -5.50 1.44
CA LYS A 48 -18.77 -6.63 2.37
C LYS A 48 -19.08 -7.98 1.71
N GLY A 49 -19.75 -7.99 0.55
CA GLY A 49 -20.03 -9.23 -0.20
C GLY A 49 -18.75 -9.90 -0.69
N SER A 50 -17.83 -9.13 -1.27
CA SER A 50 -16.51 -9.61 -1.69
C SER A 50 -15.66 -10.04 -0.50
N VAL A 51 -15.70 -9.26 0.59
CA VAL A 51 -15.01 -9.61 1.84
C VAL A 51 -15.52 -10.94 2.41
N GLY A 52 -16.84 -11.15 2.40
CA GLY A 52 -17.45 -12.39 2.87
C GLY A 52 -17.02 -13.62 2.06
N ASN A 53 -16.87 -13.48 0.74
CA ASN A 53 -16.33 -14.53 -0.12
C ASN A 53 -14.87 -14.88 0.21
N ILE A 54 -14.05 -13.87 0.58
CA ILE A 54 -12.64 -14.06 0.93
C ILE A 54 -12.48 -14.75 2.30
N VAL A 55 -13.27 -14.32 3.29
CA VAL A 55 -13.21 -14.86 4.66
C VAL A 55 -13.96 -16.19 4.78
N GLY A 56 -14.90 -16.48 3.87
CA GLY A 56 -15.71 -17.69 3.90
C GLY A 56 -16.91 -17.61 4.84
N THR A 57 -17.42 -16.40 5.11
CA THR A 57 -18.58 -16.18 5.98
C THR A 57 -19.44 -15.02 5.47
N THR A 58 -20.73 -15.02 5.84
CA THR A 58 -21.65 -13.95 5.46
C THR A 58 -21.46 -12.73 6.34
N MET A 59 -20.88 -11.68 5.77
CA MET A 59 -20.76 -10.37 6.41
C MET A 59 -22.08 -9.59 6.31
N ARG A 60 -22.65 -9.20 7.44
CA ARG A 60 -23.95 -8.49 7.48
C ARG A 60 -23.79 -7.01 7.75
N PHE A 61 -22.78 -6.65 8.53
CA PHE A 61 -22.48 -5.28 8.90
C PHE A 61 -21.31 -4.73 8.09
N GLU A 62 -21.42 -3.47 7.70
CA GLU A 62 -20.37 -2.70 7.05
C GLU A 62 -20.47 -1.26 7.50
N TRP A 63 -19.32 -0.65 7.76
CA TRP A 63 -19.20 0.77 8.02
C TRP A 63 -17.98 1.30 7.27
N THR A 64 -18.20 2.32 6.46
CA THR A 64 -17.16 3.02 5.70
C THR A 64 -16.81 4.34 6.36
N TYR A 65 -15.56 4.78 6.20
CA TYR A 65 -15.05 6.02 6.78
C TYR A 65 -14.03 6.66 5.83
N SER A 66 -14.06 7.99 5.75
CA SER A 66 -13.25 8.82 4.83
C SER A 66 -11.99 9.39 5.47
N ASP A 67 -11.85 9.26 6.79
CA ASP A 67 -10.77 9.88 7.56
C ASP A 67 -10.11 8.84 8.47
N PRO A 68 -8.78 8.85 8.62
CA PRO A 68 -8.10 8.01 9.60
C PRO A 68 -8.63 8.29 11.01
N PHE A 69 -8.85 7.24 11.80
CA PHE A 69 -9.36 7.39 13.16
C PHE A 69 -8.78 6.33 14.10
N GLN A 70 -8.81 6.65 15.39
CA GLN A 70 -8.42 5.75 16.47
C GLN A 70 -9.46 5.89 17.60
N SER A 71 -10.02 4.77 18.03
CA SER A 71 -11.06 4.67 19.07
C SER A 71 -10.63 3.71 20.19
N PHE A 72 -9.34 3.75 20.49
CA PHE A 72 -8.69 2.95 21.52
C PHE A 72 -7.38 3.61 21.97
N TYR A 73 -6.83 3.15 23.08
CA TYR A 73 -5.41 3.35 23.42
C TYR A 73 -4.78 2.03 23.84
N VAL A 74 -3.45 1.96 23.79
CA VAL A 74 -2.66 0.80 24.24
C VAL A 74 -1.68 1.22 25.34
N ASP A 75 -1.48 0.35 26.32
CA ASP A 75 -0.57 0.64 27.44
C ASP A 75 0.90 0.76 26.99
N ASN A 76 1.33 -0.11 26.07
CA ASN A 76 2.63 0.01 25.43
C ASN A 76 2.51 0.82 24.13
N PRO A 77 2.93 2.10 24.10
CA PRO A 77 2.78 2.96 22.93
C PRO A 77 3.58 2.48 21.71
N ALA A 78 4.66 1.71 21.90
CA ALA A 78 5.40 1.11 20.78
C ALA A 78 4.52 0.13 19.98
N CYS A 79 3.44 -0.39 20.57
CA CYS A 79 2.50 -1.28 19.88
C CYS A 79 1.30 -0.59 19.25
N ASN A 80 1.16 0.74 19.35
CA ASN A 80 -0.04 1.44 18.89
C ASN A 80 -0.32 1.21 17.38
N ASN A 81 0.71 1.35 16.54
CA ASN A 81 0.56 1.21 15.09
C ASN A 81 0.39 -0.25 14.62
N TRP A 82 0.58 -1.22 15.51
CA TRP A 82 0.23 -2.63 15.27
C TRP A 82 -1.11 -3.03 15.90
N ALA A 83 -1.66 -2.22 16.81
CA ALA A 83 -2.92 -2.50 17.49
C ALA A 83 -4.13 -2.48 16.56
N ASP A 84 -4.12 -1.61 15.54
CA ASP A 84 -5.09 -1.58 14.46
C ASP A 84 -4.50 -0.92 13.21
N ILE A 85 -5.24 -0.95 12.10
CA ILE A 85 -4.90 -0.30 10.83
C ILE A 85 -5.75 0.95 10.59
N GLY A 86 -5.36 1.79 9.63
CA GLY A 86 -6.12 3.00 9.27
C GLY A 86 -6.02 4.12 10.32
N LEU A 87 -4.93 4.13 11.09
CA LEU A 87 -4.74 5.05 12.21
C LEU A 87 -4.25 6.44 11.76
N PRO A 88 -4.62 7.53 12.46
CA PRO A 88 -4.08 8.87 12.22
C PRO A 88 -2.55 8.89 12.32
N ASP A 89 -2.00 8.16 13.29
CA ASP A 89 -0.55 8.07 13.48
C ASP A 89 0.19 7.54 12.24
N VAL A 90 -0.48 6.77 11.39
CA VAL A 90 0.06 6.24 10.14
C VAL A 90 -0.30 7.16 8.96
N TYR A 91 -1.57 7.54 8.84
CA TYR A 91 -2.11 8.18 7.63
C TYR A 91 -2.21 9.69 7.65
N ALA A 92 -2.29 10.34 8.83
CA ALA A 92 -2.42 11.79 8.93
C ALA A 92 -1.08 12.46 8.55
N ASP A 93 -0.85 12.60 7.24
CA ASP A 93 0.23 13.36 6.62
C ASP A 93 -0.39 14.57 5.91
N PRO A 94 0.23 15.75 5.95
CA PRO A 94 -0.22 16.91 5.17
C PRO A 94 -0.37 16.62 3.66
N ASP A 95 0.40 15.66 3.14
CA ASP A 95 0.36 15.25 1.73
C ASP A 95 -0.65 14.12 1.45
N LEU A 96 -1.48 13.72 2.42
CA LEU A 96 -2.57 12.77 2.19
C LEU A 96 -3.63 13.42 1.30
N ALA A 97 -3.74 12.95 0.05
CA ALA A 97 -4.67 13.49 -0.92
C ALA A 97 -6.07 12.89 -0.79
N SER A 98 -6.15 11.61 -0.44
CA SER A 98 -7.42 10.94 -0.19
C SER A 98 -7.23 9.71 0.71
N PHE A 99 -8.29 9.35 1.41
CA PHE A 99 -8.36 8.16 2.25
C PHE A 99 -9.73 7.51 2.15
N ASN A 100 -9.75 6.19 2.23
CA ASN A 100 -10.99 5.43 2.40
C ASN A 100 -10.69 4.18 3.23
N GLY A 101 -11.62 3.81 4.10
CA GLY A 101 -11.56 2.55 4.81
C GLY A 101 -12.94 1.97 5.05
N ALA A 102 -12.96 0.68 5.35
CA ALA A 102 -14.16 -0.03 5.78
C ALA A 102 -13.86 -0.98 6.93
N VAL A 103 -14.85 -1.13 7.80
CA VAL A 103 -14.97 -2.24 8.74
C VAL A 103 -16.11 -3.12 8.28
N THR A 104 -15.90 -4.44 8.29
CA THR A 104 -16.88 -5.44 7.89
C THR A 104 -16.94 -6.54 8.93
N GLN A 105 -18.16 -6.89 9.36
CA GLN A 105 -18.40 -7.87 10.42
C GLN A 105 -19.66 -8.72 10.15
N THR A 106 -19.77 -9.85 10.83
CA THR A 106 -20.97 -10.72 10.82
C THR A 106 -22.17 -10.07 11.51
N ALA A 107 -21.94 -9.19 12.48
CA ALA A 107 -22.92 -8.30 13.13
C ALA A 107 -22.21 -7.06 13.72
N PRO A 108 -22.90 -5.96 14.08
CA PRO A 108 -22.27 -4.71 14.52
C PRO A 108 -21.25 -4.84 15.67
N ASP A 109 -21.49 -5.77 16.60
CA ASP A 109 -20.65 -6.00 17.78
C ASP A 109 -20.03 -7.42 17.84
N ASP A 110 -20.12 -8.16 16.72
CA ASP A 110 -19.55 -9.51 16.63
C ASP A 110 -18.19 -9.47 15.93
N GLN A 111 -17.14 -9.50 16.75
CA GLN A 111 -15.76 -9.51 16.28
C GLN A 111 -15.20 -10.93 16.04
N SER A 112 -16.06 -11.96 15.94
CA SER A 112 -15.62 -13.33 15.60
C SER A 112 -15.07 -13.43 14.18
N HIS A 113 -15.61 -12.63 13.26
CA HIS A 113 -15.07 -12.40 11.93
C HIS A 113 -15.06 -10.90 11.66
N PHE A 114 -13.90 -10.28 11.87
CA PHE A 114 -13.73 -8.84 11.76
C PHE A 114 -12.72 -8.54 10.67
N VAL A 115 -13.12 -7.75 9.68
CA VAL A 115 -12.23 -7.28 8.62
C VAL A 115 -12.14 -5.76 8.66
N LYS A 116 -10.94 -5.23 8.52
CA LYS A 116 -10.73 -3.80 8.26
C LYS A 116 -9.87 -3.63 7.02
N GLN A 117 -10.19 -2.61 6.27
CA GLN A 117 -9.48 -2.17 5.07
C GLN A 117 -9.21 -0.68 5.25
N ALA A 118 -8.03 -0.23 4.83
CA ALA A 118 -7.68 1.19 4.76
C ALA A 118 -6.75 1.43 3.57
N VAL A 119 -7.02 2.48 2.80
CA VAL A 119 -6.20 2.89 1.65
C VAL A 119 -6.05 4.41 1.70
N GLY A 120 -4.81 4.87 1.59
CA GLY A 120 -4.50 6.29 1.46
C GLY A 120 -3.67 6.52 0.22
N VAL A 121 -4.04 7.54 -0.56
CA VAL A 121 -3.28 8.04 -1.71
C VAL A 121 -2.64 9.35 -1.29
N TYR A 122 -1.35 9.47 -1.55
CA TYR A 122 -0.54 10.63 -1.20
C TYR A 122 -0.20 11.44 -2.45
N ALA A 123 0.10 12.71 -2.27
CA ALA A 123 0.54 13.58 -3.36
C ALA A 123 1.86 13.11 -3.99
N THR A 124 2.71 12.39 -3.24
CA THR A 124 4.02 11.93 -3.68
C THR A 124 4.37 10.54 -3.15
N ASN A 125 5.31 9.86 -3.83
CA ASN A 125 5.87 8.58 -3.37
C ASN A 125 6.61 8.74 -2.04
N ASP A 126 7.26 9.88 -1.82
CA ASP A 126 7.98 10.17 -0.57
C ASP A 126 7.01 10.30 0.61
N ALA A 127 5.84 10.89 0.40
CA ALA A 127 4.80 10.94 1.42
C ALA A 127 4.25 9.56 1.78
N ALA A 128 4.02 8.70 0.78
CA ALA A 128 3.64 7.30 1.03
C ALA A 128 4.76 6.51 1.74
N GLU A 129 6.02 6.77 1.41
CA GLU A 129 7.17 6.21 2.12
C GLU A 129 7.19 6.65 3.58
N ARG A 130 7.01 7.95 3.87
CA ARG A 130 6.92 8.42 5.26
C ARG A 130 5.82 7.70 6.03
N ALA A 131 4.65 7.54 5.45
CA ALA A 131 3.55 6.81 6.08
C ALA A 131 3.89 5.33 6.33
N PHE A 132 4.49 4.65 5.35
CA PHE A 132 4.99 3.28 5.53
C PHE A 132 6.03 3.17 6.66
N ARG A 133 6.99 4.11 6.71
CA ARG A 133 8.00 4.18 7.75
C ARG A 133 7.40 4.40 9.14
N ARG A 134 6.25 5.08 9.29
CA ARG A 134 5.56 5.17 10.59
C ARG A 134 5.04 3.82 11.08
N VAL A 135 4.70 2.89 10.18
CA VAL A 135 4.33 1.52 10.56
C VAL A 135 5.55 0.75 11.04
N VAL A 136 6.68 0.87 10.34
CA VAL A 136 7.90 0.10 10.62
C VAL A 136 8.69 0.68 11.81
N ASP A 137 8.96 1.98 11.81
CA ASP A 137 9.90 2.61 12.74
C ASP A 137 9.29 2.84 14.12
N ARG A 138 8.01 3.20 14.19
CA ARG A 138 7.33 3.44 15.47
C ARG A 138 6.97 2.15 16.21
N THR A 139 7.12 0.99 15.56
CA THR A 139 6.79 -0.32 16.14
C THR A 139 8.02 -1.15 16.49
N VAL A 140 9.21 -0.55 16.37
CA VAL A 140 10.45 -1.12 16.91
C VAL A 140 10.25 -1.43 18.39
N GLY A 141 10.44 -2.70 18.76
CA GLY A 141 10.27 -3.19 20.12
C GLY A 141 8.87 -3.75 20.44
N CYS A 142 7.88 -3.66 19.54
CA CYS A 142 6.56 -4.27 19.79
C CYS A 142 6.54 -5.79 19.57
N ASN A 143 7.42 -6.34 18.74
CA ASN A 143 7.47 -7.78 18.49
C ASN A 143 7.70 -8.57 19.79
N GLY A 144 6.83 -9.55 20.06
CA GLY A 144 6.85 -10.37 21.28
C GLY A 144 6.25 -9.69 22.51
N GLN A 145 5.77 -8.45 22.40
CA GLN A 145 5.14 -7.76 23.53
C GLN A 145 3.69 -8.20 23.71
N THR A 146 3.28 -8.30 24.97
CA THR A 146 1.88 -8.43 25.37
C THR A 146 1.47 -7.13 26.08
N THR A 147 0.40 -6.49 25.63
CA THR A 147 -0.09 -5.23 26.22
C THR A 147 -1.61 -5.19 26.24
N ALA A 148 -2.17 -4.43 27.18
CA ALA A 148 -3.59 -4.12 27.16
C ALA A 148 -3.89 -3.06 26.07
N MET A 149 -5.09 -3.16 25.53
CA MET A 149 -5.73 -2.26 24.58
C MET A 149 -7.11 -1.94 25.14
N HIS A 150 -7.38 -0.66 25.33
CA HIS A 150 -8.61 -0.16 25.93
C HIS A 150 -9.44 0.48 24.84
N LEU A 151 -10.63 -0.06 24.63
CA LEU A 151 -11.60 0.43 23.66
C LEU A 151 -12.45 1.55 24.28
N ASP A 152 -13.00 2.41 23.43
CA ASP A 152 -13.88 3.52 23.88
C ASP A 152 -15.15 3.04 24.61
N ASN A 153 -15.56 1.79 24.39
CA ASN A 153 -16.67 1.17 25.12
C ASN A 153 -16.26 0.60 26.49
N LEU A 154 -15.09 1.01 27.01
CA LEU A 154 -14.49 0.58 28.28
C LEU A 154 -14.06 -0.90 28.32
N THR A 155 -14.17 -1.62 27.20
CA THR A 155 -13.65 -2.99 27.11
C THR A 155 -12.13 -2.96 27.06
N THR A 156 -11.50 -3.81 27.87
CA THR A 156 -10.05 -4.04 27.81
C THR A 156 -9.78 -5.39 27.15
N GLN A 157 -8.97 -5.37 26.10
CA GLN A 157 -8.45 -6.57 25.43
C GLN A 157 -6.95 -6.66 25.68
N VAL A 158 -6.42 -7.87 25.87
CA VAL A 158 -4.97 -8.08 26.02
C VAL A 158 -4.46 -8.80 24.79
N TRP A 159 -3.47 -8.22 24.12
CA TRP A 159 -2.97 -8.71 22.85
C TRP A 159 -1.47 -8.97 22.91
N THR A 160 -1.04 -10.11 22.37
CA THR A 160 0.37 -10.41 22.08
C THR A 160 0.64 -10.13 20.61
N PHE A 161 1.68 -9.36 20.33
CA PHE A 161 2.06 -8.94 18.98
C PHE A 161 3.23 -9.75 18.46
N THR A 162 3.16 -10.17 17.19
CA THR A 162 4.23 -10.91 16.53
C THR A 162 4.37 -10.40 15.11
N GLY A 163 5.56 -9.94 14.73
CA GLY A 163 5.86 -9.46 13.38
C GLY A 163 7.19 -9.96 12.89
N GLY A 164 7.33 -10.03 11.57
CA GLY A 164 8.59 -10.35 10.89
C GLY A 164 9.36 -9.09 10.48
N PRO A 165 10.56 -9.25 9.90
CA PRO A 165 11.24 -8.13 9.26
C PRO A 165 10.38 -7.59 8.11
N ALA A 166 10.18 -6.27 8.07
CA ALA A 166 9.55 -5.60 6.94
C ALA A 166 10.48 -5.59 5.73
N THR A 167 9.89 -5.57 4.53
CA THR A 167 10.59 -5.24 3.29
C THR A 167 10.52 -3.74 3.01
N ALA A 168 11.06 -3.29 1.88
CA ALA A 168 10.94 -1.90 1.44
C ALA A 168 9.50 -1.44 1.14
N THR A 169 8.55 -2.38 0.98
CA THR A 169 7.19 -2.08 0.54
C THR A 169 6.11 -2.88 1.27
N GLU A 170 6.47 -3.73 2.21
CA GLU A 170 5.53 -4.64 2.88
C GLU A 170 5.93 -4.87 4.32
N ALA A 171 4.96 -4.84 5.23
CA ALA A 171 5.12 -5.14 6.64
C ALA A 171 3.92 -5.94 7.13
N ASP A 172 4.19 -7.11 7.70
CA ASP A 172 3.18 -8.04 8.17
C ASP A 172 3.32 -8.29 9.67
N TRP A 173 2.19 -8.35 10.36
CA TRP A 173 2.15 -8.69 11.77
C TRP A 173 0.84 -9.37 12.15
N VAL A 174 0.90 -10.15 13.22
CA VAL A 174 -0.22 -10.81 13.86
C VAL A 174 -0.38 -10.23 15.26
N LYS A 175 -1.62 -10.03 15.67
CA LYS A 175 -1.94 -9.89 17.09
C LYS A 175 -2.85 -11.03 17.52
N GLN A 176 -2.52 -11.65 18.65
CA GLN A 176 -3.30 -12.74 19.26
C GLN A 176 -3.88 -12.29 20.59
N GLU A 177 -5.18 -12.51 20.79
CA GLU A 177 -5.85 -12.14 22.03
C GLU A 177 -5.56 -13.17 23.13
N ALA A 178 -5.30 -12.68 24.33
CA ALA A 178 -5.02 -13.52 25.48
C ALA A 178 -6.25 -14.38 25.85
N GLY A 179 -6.03 -15.67 26.09
CA GLY A 179 -7.08 -16.60 26.51
C GLY A 179 -8.04 -17.06 25.40
N THR A 180 -7.79 -16.68 24.13
CA THR A 180 -8.62 -17.10 22.98
C THR A 180 -7.75 -17.59 21.82
N ASP A 181 -8.37 -18.25 20.84
CA ASP A 181 -7.74 -18.56 19.53
C ASP A 181 -7.97 -17.43 18.51
N ARG A 182 -8.55 -16.29 18.93
CA ARG A 182 -8.80 -15.15 18.06
C ARG A 182 -7.47 -14.46 17.74
N ARG A 183 -7.18 -14.37 16.44
CA ARG A 183 -6.00 -13.73 15.89
C ARG A 183 -6.39 -12.77 14.79
N CYS A 184 -5.75 -11.62 14.76
CA CYS A 184 -5.83 -10.68 13.65
C CYS A 184 -4.52 -10.71 12.87
N PHE A 185 -4.61 -11.07 11.60
CA PHE A 185 -3.52 -10.99 10.65
C PHE A 185 -3.61 -9.65 9.92
N ASN A 186 -2.51 -8.93 9.85
CA ASN A 186 -2.44 -7.61 9.27
C ASN A 186 -1.30 -7.57 8.26
N THR A 187 -1.53 -6.83 7.19
CA THR A 187 -0.50 -6.50 6.21
C THR A 187 -0.62 -5.03 5.83
N THR A 188 0.53 -4.39 5.67
CA THR A 188 0.65 -3.07 5.05
C THR A 188 1.44 -3.22 3.78
N ARG A 189 0.95 -2.68 2.67
CA ARG A 189 1.64 -2.67 1.38
C ARG A 189 1.70 -1.26 0.81
N LYS A 190 2.91 -0.80 0.51
CA LYS A 190 3.18 0.44 -0.21
C LYS A 190 3.31 0.16 -1.70
N ARG A 191 2.61 0.93 -2.55
CA ARG A 191 2.75 0.90 -4.01
C ARG A 191 2.78 2.34 -4.50
N GLU A 192 3.92 2.79 -5.00
CA GLU A 192 4.13 4.19 -5.40
C GLU A 192 3.69 5.18 -4.31
N ASN A 193 2.68 6.02 -4.61
CA ASN A 193 2.09 7.01 -3.74
C ASN A 193 0.90 6.47 -2.93
N VAL A 194 0.73 5.15 -2.84
CA VAL A 194 -0.40 4.50 -2.15
C VAL A 194 0.08 3.66 -0.98
N LEU A 195 -0.59 3.79 0.16
CA LEU A 195 -0.44 2.90 1.32
C LEU A 195 -1.76 2.17 1.58
N LEU A 196 -1.72 0.85 1.43
CA LEU A 196 -2.82 -0.07 1.70
C LEU A 196 -2.56 -0.80 3.01
N GLN A 197 -3.58 -0.95 3.83
CA GLN A 197 -3.59 -1.84 4.98
C GLN A 197 -4.82 -2.75 4.93
N ALA A 198 -4.61 -4.02 5.24
CA ALA A 198 -5.68 -5.01 5.38
C ALA A 198 -5.51 -5.75 6.70
N LYS A 199 -6.63 -6.03 7.36
CA LYS A 199 -6.71 -6.77 8.61
C LYS A 199 -7.84 -7.79 8.53
N VAL A 200 -7.57 -9.03 8.89
CA VAL A 200 -8.59 -10.07 9.06
C VAL A 200 -8.41 -10.72 10.43
N CYS A 201 -9.45 -10.65 11.25
CA CYS A 201 -9.52 -11.29 12.56
C CYS A 201 -10.54 -12.43 12.55
N GLN A 202 -10.12 -13.59 13.02
CA GLN A 202 -10.98 -14.76 13.24
C GLN A 202 -10.29 -15.73 14.21
N SER A 203 -10.99 -16.79 14.61
CA SER A 203 -10.32 -17.94 15.22
C SER A 203 -9.37 -18.59 14.22
N GLY A 204 -8.21 -19.03 14.68
CA GLY A 204 -7.27 -19.77 13.84
C GLY A 204 -6.42 -18.87 12.93
N ASN A 205 -6.10 -19.38 11.74
CA ASN A 205 -5.18 -18.73 10.81
C ASN A 205 -5.93 -17.95 9.72
N ALA A 206 -5.90 -16.62 9.79
CA ALA A 206 -6.46 -15.72 8.78
C ALA A 206 -5.42 -15.23 7.75
N GLY A 207 -4.18 -15.74 7.79
CA GLY A 207 -3.08 -15.35 6.92
C GLY A 207 -3.40 -15.46 5.42
N PRO A 208 -4.02 -16.56 4.94
CA PRO A 208 -4.44 -16.63 3.54
C PRO A 208 -5.49 -15.57 3.17
N ALA A 209 -6.49 -15.36 4.04
CA ALA A 209 -7.57 -14.40 3.79
C ALA A 209 -7.06 -12.95 3.74
N VAL A 210 -6.16 -12.55 4.65
CA VAL A 210 -5.61 -11.18 4.62
C VAL A 210 -4.76 -10.93 3.37
N ASN A 211 -4.03 -11.95 2.89
CA ASN A 211 -3.23 -11.83 1.67
C ASN A 211 -4.09 -11.73 0.41
N VAL A 212 -5.17 -12.52 0.32
CA VAL A 212 -6.14 -12.41 -0.78
C VAL A 212 -6.85 -11.07 -0.74
N LEU A 213 -7.23 -10.59 0.45
CA LEU A 213 -7.85 -9.28 0.64
C LEU A 213 -6.91 -8.16 0.15
N ALA A 214 -5.68 -8.11 0.66
CA ALA A 214 -4.71 -7.12 0.25
C ALA A 214 -4.41 -7.19 -1.25
N GLY A 215 -4.27 -8.39 -1.82
CA GLY A 215 -4.07 -8.57 -3.27
C GLY A 215 -5.25 -8.05 -4.10
N ALA A 216 -6.48 -8.33 -3.67
CA ALA A 216 -7.68 -7.82 -4.36
C ALA A 216 -7.78 -6.28 -4.28
N MET A 217 -7.44 -5.68 -3.14
CA MET A 217 -7.34 -4.22 -3.00
C MET A 217 -6.25 -3.60 -3.89
N GLN A 218 -5.14 -4.30 -4.11
CA GLN A 218 -4.09 -3.85 -5.04
C GLN A 218 -4.55 -3.91 -6.49
N ASN A 219 -5.18 -5.01 -6.89
CA ASN A 219 -5.66 -5.19 -8.26
C ASN A 219 -6.66 -4.09 -8.66
N THR A 220 -7.50 -3.62 -7.73
CA THR A 220 -8.43 -2.51 -7.98
C THR A 220 -7.73 -1.16 -8.21
N LEU A 221 -6.48 -1.01 -7.78
CA LEU A 221 -5.65 0.18 -8.06
C LEU A 221 -5.00 0.12 -9.45
N GLY A 222 -5.14 -0.99 -10.19
CA GLY A 222 -4.49 -1.17 -11.50
C GLY A 222 -2.99 -1.45 -11.42
N GLN A 223 -2.52 -1.98 -10.29
CA GLN A 223 -1.12 -2.25 -9.95
C GLN A 223 -0.84 -3.75 -9.81
#